data_AF-A0A1B6AEU1-F1
#
_entry.id   AF-A0A1B6AEU1-F1
#
_cell.length_a   1.000
_cell.length_b   1.000
_cell.length_c   1.000
_cell.angle_alpha   90.00
_cell.angle_beta   90.00
_cell.angle_gamma   90.00
#
_symmetry.space_group_name_H-M   'P 1'
#
loop_
_entity.id
_entity.type
_entity.pdbx_description
1 polymer ?
#
loop_
_entity_poly.entity_id
_entity_poly.type
_entity_poly.pdbx_seq_one_letter_code
_entity_poly.pdbx_strand_id
1 'polypeptide(L)'
;MQAYIRLTGETAPAELTGLTEWLSREGEFRGRTAVGRPEVRPDQMGGITEVVIVALGAQGAGTMLAASLSVWIRHRRPSADIEVTGPDGRSVKVSLRNAPEEDVEAVLRRVLER
;
A
#
# COMPACT_ATOMS: atom_id res chain seq x y z
N MET A 1 -13.59 6.80 1.45
CA MET A 1 -12.19 7.28 1.49
C MET A 1 -11.31 6.32 0.70
N GLN A 2 -10.14 6.74 0.22
CA GLN A 2 -9.24 5.88 -0.55
C GLN A 2 -7.82 5.95 0.03
N ALA A 3 -7.12 4.82 -0.01
CA ALA A 3 -5.67 4.76 0.18
C ALA A 3 -5.00 4.34 -1.13
N TYR A 4 -3.76 4.76 -1.32
CA TYR A 4 -2.97 4.44 -2.51
C TYR A 4 -1.70 3.73 -2.07
N ILE A 5 -1.40 2.60 -2.69
CA ILE A 5 -0.19 1.82 -2.42
C ILE A 5 0.62 1.75 -3.70
N ARG A 6 1.85 2.21 -3.62
CA ARG A 6 2.79 2.25 -4.73
C ARG A 6 4.00 1.39 -4.38
N LEU A 7 4.50 0.66 -5.37
CA LEU A 7 5.74 -0.10 -5.27
C LEU A 7 6.75 0.49 -6.24
N THR A 8 8.01 0.60 -5.81
CA THR A 8 9.11 1.11 -6.66
C THR A 8 10.33 0.20 -6.58
N GLY A 9 10.95 -0.03 -7.73
CA GLY A 9 12.07 -0.97 -7.89
C GLY A 9 11.88 -1.85 -9.12
N GLU A 10 12.89 -2.64 -9.46
CA GLU A 10 12.88 -3.49 -10.66
C GLU A 10 11.76 -4.55 -10.64
N THR A 11 11.41 -5.04 -9.45
CA THR A 11 10.36 -6.07 -9.26
C THR A 11 8.96 -5.47 -9.06
N ALA A 12 8.82 -4.14 -9.02
CA ALA A 12 7.59 -3.47 -8.63
C ALA A 12 6.34 -3.90 -9.42
N PRO A 13 6.37 -4.09 -10.76
CA PRO A 13 5.19 -4.55 -11.50
C PRO A 13 4.69 -5.94 -11.06
N ALA A 14 5.61 -6.88 -10.84
CA ALA A 14 5.27 -8.23 -10.39
C ALA A 14 4.74 -8.24 -8.95
N GLU A 15 5.33 -7.41 -8.08
CA GLU A 15 4.87 -7.25 -6.71
C GLU A 15 3.52 -6.53 -6.61
N LEU A 16 3.23 -5.57 -7.50
CA LEU A 16 1.94 -4.88 -7.58
C LEU A 16 0.81 -5.85 -7.94
N THR A 17 1.03 -6.72 -8.93
CA THR A 17 0.10 -7.80 -9.27
C THR A 17 -0.10 -8.73 -8.08
N GLY A 18 0.99 -9.15 -7.44
CA GLY A 18 0.93 -10.01 -6.27
C GLY A 18 0.19 -9.42 -5.06
N LEU A 19 0.35 -8.13 -4.83
CA LEU A 19 -0.37 -7.40 -3.78
C LEU A 19 -1.86 -7.26 -4.11
N THR A 20 -2.19 -6.95 -5.36
CA THR A 20 -3.58 -6.84 -5.80
C THR A 20 -4.32 -8.17 -5.65
N GLU A 21 -3.68 -9.27 -6.06
CA GLU A 21 -4.21 -10.62 -5.88
C GLU A 21 -4.38 -11.00 -4.40
N TRP A 22 -3.41 -10.61 -3.55
CA TRP A 22 -3.50 -10.83 -2.11
C TRP A 22 -4.71 -10.14 -1.51
N LEU A 23 -4.84 -8.83 -1.71
CA LEU A 23 -5.94 -8.05 -1.15
C LEU A 23 -7.30 -8.48 -1.72
N SER A 24 -7.37 -8.88 -2.99
CA SER A 24 -8.61 -9.38 -3.59
C SER A 24 -9.13 -10.68 -2.95
N ARG A 25 -8.24 -11.46 -2.30
CA ARG A 25 -8.60 -12.68 -1.58
C ARG A 25 -9.10 -12.40 -0.16
N GLU A 26 -8.82 -11.23 0.40
CA GLU A 26 -9.30 -10.82 1.71
C GLU A 26 -10.75 -10.34 1.64
N GLY A 27 -11.61 -10.88 2.50
CA GLY A 27 -13.04 -10.56 2.49
C GLY A 27 -13.32 -9.06 2.63
N GLU A 28 -12.52 -8.36 3.43
CA GLU A 28 -12.62 -6.93 3.70
C GLU A 28 -12.28 -6.04 2.49
N PHE A 29 -11.44 -6.51 1.56
CA PHE A 29 -10.98 -5.72 0.40
C PHE A 29 -11.45 -6.26 -0.95
N ARG A 30 -12.14 -7.41 -0.97
CA ARG A 30 -12.73 -7.98 -2.18
C ARG A 30 -13.66 -6.96 -2.85
N GLY A 31 -13.40 -6.68 -4.13
CA GLY A 31 -14.17 -5.69 -4.92
C GLY A 31 -13.92 -4.23 -4.52
N ARG A 32 -12.96 -3.97 -3.63
CA ARG A 32 -12.57 -2.63 -3.15
C ARG A 32 -11.15 -2.23 -3.57
N THR A 33 -10.48 -3.09 -4.33
CA THR A 33 -9.14 -2.85 -4.87
C THR A 33 -9.21 -2.60 -6.38
N ALA A 34 -8.52 -1.58 -6.86
CA ALA A 34 -8.32 -1.31 -8.26
C ALA A 34 -6.86 -0.99 -8.54
N VAL A 35 -6.35 -1.38 -9.71
CA VAL A 35 -5.04 -0.92 -10.20
C VAL A 35 -5.26 0.27 -11.11
N GLY A 36 -4.51 1.35 -10.90
CA GLY A 36 -4.66 2.56 -11.70
C GLY A 36 -3.45 3.47 -11.61
N ARG A 37 -3.55 4.62 -12.29
CA ARG A 37 -2.57 5.71 -12.19
C ARG A 37 -3.19 6.79 -11.31
N PRO A 38 -2.53 7.22 -10.22
CA PRO A 38 -3.06 8.30 -9.41
C PRO A 38 -3.03 9.60 -10.22
N GLU A 39 -4.00 10.48 -9.95
CA GLU A 39 -3.96 11.84 -10.47
C GLU A 39 -2.73 12.53 -9.90
N VAL A 40 -1.82 12.98 -10.78
CA VAL A 40 -0.50 13.49 -10.42
C VAL A 40 -0.66 14.69 -9.48
N ARG A 41 -0.27 14.53 -8.21
CA ARG A 41 -0.14 15.67 -7.29
C ARG A 41 1.21 16.35 -7.51
N PRO A 42 1.29 17.69 -7.46
CA PRO A 42 2.49 18.45 -7.82
C PRO A 42 3.73 18.14 -6.97
N ASP A 43 3.56 17.49 -5.80
CA ASP A 43 4.65 17.08 -4.90
C ASP A 43 5.17 15.65 -5.16
N GLN A 44 4.54 14.87 -6.05
CA GLN A 44 5.01 13.53 -6.41
C GLN A 44 6.09 13.62 -7.51
N MET A 45 7.34 13.86 -7.09
CA MET A 45 8.48 13.69 -8.00
C MET A 45 8.71 12.21 -8.29
N GLY A 46 8.33 11.77 -9.49
CA GLY A 46 8.83 10.55 -10.10
C GLY A 46 7.77 9.66 -10.73
N GLY A 47 7.64 9.76 -12.06
CA GLY A 47 7.14 8.70 -12.95
C GLY A 47 5.66 8.34 -12.85
N ILE A 48 5.08 8.01 -14.00
CA ILE A 48 3.72 7.45 -14.13
C ILE A 48 3.77 5.99 -13.66
N THR A 49 3.79 5.74 -12.35
CA THR A 49 3.79 4.39 -11.78
C THR A 49 2.36 3.95 -11.43
N GLU A 50 2.03 2.69 -11.73
CA GLU A 50 0.76 2.10 -11.32
C GLU A 50 0.70 1.96 -9.79
N VAL A 51 -0.49 2.16 -9.23
CA VAL A 51 -0.78 2.05 -7.80
C VAL A 51 -1.98 1.14 -7.58
N VAL A 52 -2.00 0.48 -6.42
CA VAL A 52 -3.19 -0.18 -5.90
C VAL A 52 -4.01 0.85 -5.13
N ILE A 53 -5.22 1.12 -5.60
CA ILE A 53 -6.22 1.98 -4.96
C ILE A 53 -7.10 1.08 -4.09
N VAL A 54 -7.20 1.39 -2.81
CA VAL A 54 -8.00 0.64 -1.85
C VAL A 54 -9.10 1.53 -1.28
N ALA A 55 -10.37 1.15 -1.50
CA ALA A 55 -11.50 1.85 -0.92
C ALA A 55 -11.67 1.51 0.58
N LEU A 56 -11.51 2.51 1.44
CA LEU A 56 -11.73 2.44 2.88
C LEU A 56 -13.19 2.81 3.16
N GLY A 57 -14.04 1.79 3.30
CA GLY A 57 -15.49 1.94 3.45
C GLY A 57 -16.03 1.88 4.88
N ALA A 58 -15.23 1.37 5.83
CA ALA A 58 -15.63 1.18 7.23
C ALA A 58 -14.60 1.80 8.18
N GLN A 59 -15.06 2.16 9.37
CA GLN A 59 -14.18 2.52 10.49
C GLN A 59 -13.26 1.33 10.81
N GLY A 60 -11.96 1.56 10.88
CA GLY A 60 -10.96 0.49 11.09
C GLY A 60 -10.42 -0.18 9.82
N ALA A 61 -10.94 0.15 8.63
CA ALA A 61 -10.41 -0.37 7.37
C ALA A 61 -8.93 -0.03 7.16
N GLY A 62 -8.48 1.13 7.65
CA GLY A 62 -7.06 1.52 7.63
C GLY A 62 -6.19 0.63 8.51
N THR A 63 -6.66 0.26 9.70
CA THR A 63 -5.98 -0.66 10.63
C THR A 63 -5.85 -2.05 10.01
N MET A 64 -6.92 -2.55 9.40
CA MET A 64 -6.93 -3.85 8.73
C MET A 64 -6.00 -3.86 7.51
N LEU A 65 -5.98 -2.75 6.74
CA LEU A 65 -5.09 -2.63 5.60
C LEU A 65 -3.62 -2.60 6.03
N ALA A 66 -3.29 -1.90 7.12
CA ALA A 66 -1.94 -1.90 7.68
C ALA A 66 -1.49 -3.31 8.10
N ALA A 67 -2.37 -4.04 8.80
CA ALA A 67 -2.09 -5.41 9.25
C ALA A 67 -1.91 -6.37 8.05
N SER A 68 -2.82 -6.33 7.08
CA SER A 68 -2.75 -7.13 5.86
C SER A 68 -1.46 -6.87 5.06
N LEU A 69 -1.10 -5.60 4.89
CA LEU A 69 0.14 -5.21 4.21
C LEU A 69 1.37 -5.74 4.94
N SER A 70 1.41 -5.65 6.27
CA SER A 70 2.51 -6.22 7.06
C SER A 70 2.62 -7.73 6.86
N VAL A 71 1.50 -8.45 6.87
CA VAL A 71 1.46 -9.89 6.62
C VAL A 71 1.95 -10.22 5.21
N TRP A 72 1.51 -9.47 4.19
CA TRP A 72 1.94 -9.66 2.82
C TRP A 72 3.44 -9.41 2.63
N ILE A 73 3.96 -8.31 3.19
CA ILE A 73 5.39 -7.97 3.18
C ILE A 73 6.21 -9.10 3.80
N ARG A 74 5.77 -9.63 4.95
CA ARG A 74 6.45 -10.72 5.65
C ARG A 74 6.49 -12.02 4.86
N HIS A 75 5.36 -12.40 4.25
CA HIS A 75 5.26 -13.64 3.48
C HIS A 75 6.01 -13.58 2.16
N ARG A 76 5.92 -12.46 1.45
CA ARG A 76 6.45 -12.32 0.09
C ARG A 76 7.87 -11.77 0.03
N ARG A 77 8.30 -11.05 1.08
CA ARG A 77 9.61 -10.38 1.18
C ARG A 77 9.97 -9.63 -0.11
N PRO A 78 9.09 -8.72 -0.58
CA PRO A 78 9.32 -8.01 -1.83
C PRO A 78 10.63 -7.21 -1.76
N SER A 79 11.42 -7.23 -2.83
CA SER A 79 12.67 -6.45 -2.94
C SER A 79 12.45 -4.99 -3.38
N ALA A 80 11.18 -4.59 -3.52
CA ALA A 80 10.75 -3.23 -3.86
C ALA A 80 10.55 -2.36 -2.61
N ASP A 81 10.71 -1.04 -2.75
CA ASP A 81 10.22 -0.10 -1.73
C ASP A 81 8.70 0.05 -1.87
N ILE A 82 8.02 0.30 -0.75
CA ILE A 82 6.59 0.61 -0.71
C ILE A 82 6.36 2.06 -0.29
N GLU A 83 5.45 2.74 -0.97
CA GLU A 83 4.91 4.04 -0.57
C GLU A 83 3.41 3.88 -0.34
N VAL A 84 2.93 4.30 0.83
CA VAL A 84 1.52 4.25 1.18
C VAL A 84 1.03 5.66 1.43
N THR A 85 -0.01 6.05 0.71
CA THR A 85 -0.71 7.33 0.88
C THR A 85 -2.06 7.08 1.55
N GLY A 86 -2.26 7.74 2.70
CA GLY A 86 -3.48 7.69 3.47
C GLY A 86 -4.62 8.51 2.85
N PRO A 87 -5.83 8.40 3.41
CA PRO A 87 -7.00 9.13 2.91
C PRO A 87 -6.92 10.65 3.12
N ASP A 88 -6.08 11.11 4.05
CA ASP A 88 -5.76 12.53 4.27
C ASP A 88 -4.73 13.09 3.26
N GLY A 89 -4.20 12.23 2.38
CA GLY A 89 -3.20 12.57 1.38
C GLY A 89 -1.75 12.57 1.88
N ARG A 90 -1.49 12.25 3.16
CA ARG A 90 -0.13 12.04 3.65
C ARG A 90 0.43 10.73 3.12
N SER A 91 1.71 10.73 2.76
CA SER A 91 2.41 9.53 2.33
C SER A 91 3.56 9.15 3.26
N VAL A 92 3.86 7.86 3.31
CA VAL A 92 5.09 7.33 3.91
C VAL A 92 5.74 6.36 2.96
N LYS A 93 7.06 6.47 2.80
CA LYS A 93 7.87 5.52 2.05
C LYS A 93 8.63 4.62 3.03
N VAL A 94 8.55 3.32 2.82
CA VAL A 94 9.22 2.30 3.61
C VAL A 94 10.11 1.45 2.70
N SER A 95 11.39 1.41 3.03
CA SER A 95 12.35 0.55 2.32
C SER A 95 12.33 -0.87 2.88
N LEU A 96 11.67 -1.77 2.16
CA LEU A 96 11.41 -3.14 2.62
C LEU A 96 12.65 -4.02 2.70
N ARG A 97 13.78 -3.57 2.13
CA ARG A 97 15.07 -4.28 2.23
C ARG A 97 15.70 -4.20 3.63
N ASN A 98 15.43 -3.14 4.38
CA ASN A 98 16.15 -2.82 5.62
C ASN A 98 15.23 -2.45 6.81
N ALA A 99 13.91 -2.43 6.61
CA ALA A 99 12.98 -2.02 7.66
C ALA A 99 12.74 -3.13 8.69
N PRO A 100 12.80 -2.85 10.01
CA PRO A 100 12.36 -3.78 11.04
C PRO A 100 10.87 -4.11 10.89
N GLU A 101 10.50 -5.38 10.91
CA GLU A 101 9.13 -5.83 10.66
C GLU A 101 8.10 -5.22 11.63
N GLU A 102 8.49 -5.09 12.91
CA GLU A 102 7.66 -4.51 13.98
C GLU A 102 7.33 -3.02 13.77
N ASP A 103 8.21 -2.29 13.08
CA ASP A 103 8.01 -0.87 12.81
C ASP A 103 7.11 -0.61 11.60
N VAL A 104 7.12 -1.52 10.63
CA VAL A 104 6.39 -1.35 9.35
C VAL A 104 4.89 -1.22 9.61
N GLU A 105 4.29 -2.13 10.38
CA GLU A 105 2.84 -2.08 10.63
C GLU A 105 2.43 -0.80 11.35
N ALA A 106 3.18 -0.43 12.39
CA ALA A 106 2.89 0.75 13.20
C ALA A 106 2.99 2.04 12.36
N VAL A 107 3.98 2.12 11.46
CA VAL A 107 4.14 3.24 10.53
C VAL A 107 2.99 3.30 9.53
N LEU A 108 2.62 2.17 8.91
CA LEU A 108 1.50 2.10 7.96
C LEU A 108 0.18 2.50 8.61
N ARG A 109 -0.06 2.00 9.83
CA ARG A 109 -1.27 2.28 10.60
C ARG A 109 -1.42 3.79 10.87
N ARG A 110 -0.34 4.47 11.27
CA ARG A 110 -0.33 5.92 11.52
C ARG A 110 -0.74 6.78 10.32
N VAL A 111 -0.51 6.29 9.10
CA VAL A 111 -0.89 6.99 7.86
C VAL A 111 -2.31 6.63 7.43
N LEU A 112 -2.72 5.38 7.64
CA LEU A 112 -4.02 4.87 7.17
C LEU A 112 -5.20 5.19 8.11
N GLU A 113 -4.94 5.49 9.38
CA GLU A 113 -5.97 5.82 10.39
C GLU A 113 -6.28 7.32 10.52
N ARG A 114 -5.68 8.16 9.66
CA ARG A 114 -5.78 9.62 9.76
C ARG A 114 -6.95 10.21 8.99
#